data_AF-A0A9P6E710-F1
#
_entry.id   AF-A0A9P6E710-F1
#
_cell.length_a   1.000
_cell.length_b   1.000
_cell.length_c   1.000
_cell.angle_alpha   90.00
_cell.angle_beta   90.00
_cell.angle_gamma   90.00
#
_symmetry.space_group_name_H-M   'P 1'
#
loop_
_entity.id
_entity.type
_entity.pdbx_description
1 polymer ?
#
loop_
_entity_poly.entity_id
_entity_poly.type
_entity_poly.pdbx_seq_one_letter_code
_entity_poly.pdbx_strand_id
1 'polypeptide(L)'
;MGSEDGRLQSAFHKIEELALTIAKRESVIEQREVLLRNYHDELQIMRNENRRLRESNEQLTRERDNFARNLQDATDLSNRRGNELAGAQTFLSKADTISSAELQEKVAALNEEIFQTAAALGEGMVRRRFDVSESTRDERNRKVKGLVGEGMLKILQDHASSDMKDDQPIHPLLVQVAVQVFLTDASNYELGYWDPSDIPFSRRLRDVYIAIQAKEQQPVCGRWRSLTTAHLPPDFDGWKKAVEKNLHRIFSISNWAPRNHEQLEGFYRRLEPMFRSLQEVRTAIWRSVTSEDYRIFYVKPGESFLGDTMQESYGDESINKGDKDRQRVVLGTTSMGLSKAVIKSGFATHELQLVVAPEVVVESTFRAALLTEAKPRSLKRTRNIRPRQDGHG
;
A
#
# COMPACT_ATOMS: atom_id res chain seq x y z
N MET A 1 100.20 -17.52 97.75
CA MET A 1 98.80 -17.20 98.15
C MET A 1 98.43 -15.80 97.63
N GLY A 2 98.28 -15.62 96.32
CA GLY A 2 97.94 -14.30 95.73
C GLY A 2 97.38 -14.34 94.30
N SER A 3 97.01 -15.53 93.80
CA SER A 3 96.58 -15.79 92.41
C SER A 3 95.15 -16.35 92.30
N GLU A 4 94.60 -16.90 93.39
CA GLU A 4 93.21 -17.40 93.45
C GLU A 4 92.19 -16.30 93.77
N ASP A 5 92.56 -15.30 94.57
CA ASP A 5 91.63 -14.26 95.04
C ASP A 5 91.23 -13.27 93.93
N GLY A 6 92.15 -12.93 93.03
CA GLY A 6 91.87 -12.12 91.83
C GLY A 6 91.03 -12.87 90.77
N ARG A 7 91.11 -14.21 90.73
CA ARG A 7 90.26 -15.04 89.86
C ARG A 7 88.84 -15.15 90.39
N LEU A 8 88.67 -15.22 91.71
CA LEU A 8 87.37 -15.20 92.38
C LEU A 8 86.68 -13.83 92.23
N GLN A 9 87.38 -12.72 92.44
CA GLN A 9 86.81 -11.37 92.21
C GLN A 9 86.43 -11.13 90.74
N SER A 10 87.24 -11.59 89.78
CA SER A 10 86.91 -11.51 88.36
C SER A 10 85.69 -12.38 87.99
N ALA A 11 85.56 -13.57 88.60
CA ALA A 11 84.39 -14.43 88.43
C ALA A 11 83.11 -13.82 89.02
N PHE A 12 83.19 -13.21 90.21
CA PHE A 12 82.06 -12.50 90.83
C PHE A 12 81.58 -11.32 89.98
N HIS A 13 82.51 -10.48 89.49
CA HIS A 13 82.15 -9.36 88.61
C HIS A 13 81.50 -9.84 87.30
N LYS A 14 81.98 -10.97 86.76
CA LYS A 14 81.42 -11.56 85.54
C LYS A 14 80.04 -12.20 85.77
N ILE A 15 79.80 -12.76 86.96
CA ILE A 15 78.48 -13.25 87.38
C ILE A 15 77.50 -12.08 87.53
N GLU A 16 77.94 -10.97 88.12
CA GLU A 16 77.14 -9.76 88.28
C GLU A 16 76.80 -9.10 86.92
N GLU A 17 77.77 -9.02 86.01
CA GLU A 17 77.58 -8.56 84.63
C GLU A 17 76.62 -9.46 83.84
N LEU A 18 76.73 -10.79 84.01
CA LEU A 18 75.82 -11.76 83.41
C LEU A 18 74.40 -11.63 84.00
N ALA A 19 74.25 -11.45 85.31
CA ALA A 19 72.95 -11.25 85.96
C ALA A 19 72.26 -9.97 85.45
N LEU A 20 73.01 -8.87 85.31
CA LEU A 20 72.53 -7.62 84.70
C LEU A 20 72.12 -7.82 83.23
N THR A 21 72.89 -8.60 82.48
CA THR A 21 72.59 -8.91 81.08
C THR A 21 71.34 -9.79 80.95
N ILE A 22 71.15 -10.76 81.86
CA ILE A 22 69.97 -11.61 81.92
C ILE A 22 68.73 -10.77 82.24
N ALA A 23 68.78 -9.94 83.29
CA ALA A 23 67.68 -9.05 83.66
C ALA A 23 67.30 -8.08 82.52
N LYS A 24 68.29 -7.55 81.79
CA LYS A 24 68.05 -6.70 80.62
C LYS A 24 67.40 -7.47 79.47
N ARG A 25 67.78 -8.74 79.25
CA ARG A 25 67.16 -9.60 78.24
C ARG A 25 65.74 -10.00 78.62
N GLU A 26 65.49 -10.30 79.88
CA GLU A 26 64.15 -10.61 80.42
C GLU A 26 63.21 -9.43 80.22
N SER A 27 63.64 -8.20 80.55
CA SER A 27 62.86 -6.99 80.29
C SER A 27 62.54 -6.79 78.80
N VAL A 28 63.48 -7.08 77.90
CA VAL A 28 63.24 -7.00 76.44
C VAL A 28 62.28 -8.10 75.95
N ILE A 29 62.36 -9.30 76.51
CA ILE A 29 61.43 -10.41 76.21
C ILE A 29 60.02 -10.01 76.64
N GLU A 30 59.86 -9.49 77.86
CA GLU A 30 58.56 -9.07 78.40
C GLU A 30 57.95 -7.93 77.57
N GLN A 31 58.74 -6.94 77.17
CA GLN A 31 58.31 -5.89 76.25
C GLN A 31 57.88 -6.44 74.88
N ARG A 32 58.60 -7.43 74.34
CA ARG A 32 58.23 -8.08 73.07
C ARG A 32 56.95 -8.90 73.20
N GLU A 33 56.73 -9.58 74.32
CA GLU A 33 55.49 -10.33 74.55
C GLU A 33 54.27 -9.42 74.62
N VAL A 34 54.38 -8.27 75.30
CA VAL A 34 53.32 -7.25 75.31
C VAL A 34 53.06 -6.74 73.89
N LEU A 35 54.11 -6.45 73.12
CA LEU A 35 53.97 -5.98 71.75
C LEU A 35 53.32 -7.04 70.84
N LEU A 36 53.71 -8.31 70.98
CA LEU A 36 53.12 -9.43 70.24
C LEU A 36 51.65 -9.63 70.59
N ARG A 37 51.26 -9.47 71.85
CA ARG A 37 49.85 -9.50 72.28
C ARG A 37 49.06 -8.36 71.62
N ASN A 38 49.57 -7.14 71.64
CA ASN A 38 48.92 -5.99 71.00
C ASN A 38 48.74 -6.20 69.48
N TYR A 39 49.78 -6.69 68.79
CA TYR A 39 49.67 -7.01 67.36
C TYR A 39 48.70 -8.16 67.08
N HIS A 40 48.61 -9.14 67.98
CA HIS A 40 47.64 -10.21 67.86
C HIS A 40 46.21 -9.67 67.94
N ASP A 41 45.93 -8.82 68.92
CA ASP A 41 44.61 -8.22 69.12
C ASP A 41 44.22 -7.32 67.93
N GLU A 42 45.16 -6.51 67.42
CA GLU A 42 44.95 -5.67 66.25
C GLU A 42 44.65 -6.50 64.98
N LEU A 43 45.39 -7.60 64.76
CA LEU A 43 45.12 -8.53 63.66
C LEU A 43 43.75 -9.20 63.79
N GLN A 44 43.30 -9.51 65.02
CA GLN A 44 41.95 -10.06 65.24
C GLN A 44 40.87 -9.04 64.90
N ILE A 45 41.03 -7.78 65.31
CA ILE A 45 40.11 -6.68 64.97
C ILE A 45 40.04 -6.50 63.44
N MET A 46 41.18 -6.40 62.78
CA MET A 46 41.25 -6.23 61.31
C MET A 46 40.68 -7.42 60.54
N ARG A 47 40.82 -8.65 61.07
CA ARG A 47 40.17 -9.85 60.51
C ARG A 47 38.67 -9.79 60.65
N ASN A 48 38.16 -9.36 61.80
CA ASN A 48 36.72 -9.20 62.04
C ASN A 48 36.12 -8.14 61.12
N GLU A 49 36.79 -7.01 60.96
CA GLU A 49 36.38 -5.94 60.05
C GLU A 49 36.37 -6.40 58.58
N ASN A 50 37.43 -7.08 58.13
CA ASN A 50 37.48 -7.64 56.77
C ASN A 50 36.35 -8.63 56.50
N ARG A 51 36.03 -9.49 57.47
CA ARG A 51 34.91 -10.41 57.37
C ARG A 51 33.59 -9.66 57.23
N ARG A 52 33.33 -8.65 58.07
CA ARG A 52 32.12 -7.83 58.00
C ARG A 52 31.99 -7.09 56.66
N LEU A 53 33.10 -6.54 56.16
CA LEU A 53 33.14 -5.85 54.87
C LEU A 53 32.89 -6.81 53.69
N ARG A 54 33.40 -8.04 53.76
CA ARG A 54 33.14 -9.07 52.75
C ARG A 54 31.66 -9.47 52.74
N GLU A 55 31.08 -9.73 53.90
CA GLU A 55 29.65 -10.07 54.02
C GLU A 55 28.76 -8.94 53.48
N SER A 56 29.09 -7.68 53.80
CA SER A 56 28.38 -6.51 53.27
C SER A 56 28.52 -6.38 51.74
N ASN A 57 29.73 -6.57 51.19
CA ASN A 57 29.94 -6.54 49.74
C ASN A 57 29.19 -7.67 49.02
N GLU A 58 29.15 -8.87 49.59
CA GLU A 58 28.37 -9.98 49.04
C GLU A 58 26.87 -9.64 49.03
N GLN A 59 26.37 -9.04 50.10
CA GLN A 59 24.98 -8.61 50.17
C GLN A 59 24.65 -7.53 49.11
N LEU A 60 25.47 -6.48 49.02
CA LEU A 60 25.31 -5.42 48.02
C LEU A 60 25.40 -5.95 46.59
N THR A 61 26.27 -6.93 46.35
CA THR A 61 26.38 -7.57 45.02
C THR A 61 25.10 -8.33 44.69
N ARG A 62 24.53 -9.08 45.64
CA ARG A 62 23.25 -9.78 45.45
C ARG A 62 22.10 -8.81 45.23
N GLU A 63 22.05 -7.72 45.98
CA GLU A 63 21.04 -6.67 45.82
C GLU A 63 21.15 -6.02 44.44
N ARG A 64 22.36 -5.64 44.01
CA ARG A 64 22.62 -5.10 42.67
C ARG A 64 22.18 -6.06 41.58
N ASP A 65 22.52 -7.34 41.70
CA ASP A 65 22.17 -8.35 40.69
C ASP A 65 20.66 -8.62 40.64
N ASN A 66 19.96 -8.49 41.78
CA ASN A 66 18.50 -8.53 41.81
C ASN A 66 17.88 -7.28 41.19
N PHE A 67 18.40 -6.08 41.49
CA PHE A 67 17.94 -4.84 40.87
C PHE A 67 18.16 -4.84 39.36
N ALA A 68 19.31 -5.33 38.89
CA ALA A 68 19.61 -5.45 37.46
C ALA A 68 18.62 -6.38 36.75
N ARG A 69 18.28 -7.52 37.37
CA ARG A 69 17.26 -8.45 36.84
C ARG A 69 15.88 -7.82 36.79
N ASN A 70 15.45 -7.17 37.88
CA ASN A 70 14.15 -6.50 37.92
C ASN A 70 14.03 -5.38 36.88
N LEU A 71 15.11 -4.63 36.65
CA LEU A 71 15.15 -3.57 35.63
C LEU A 71 15.04 -4.16 34.22
N GLN A 72 15.74 -5.26 33.96
CA GLN A 72 15.66 -5.97 32.68
C GLN A 72 14.25 -6.49 32.43
N ASP A 73 13.64 -7.17 33.42
CA ASP A 73 12.27 -7.69 33.32
C ASP A 73 11.24 -6.57 33.09
N ALA A 74 11.39 -5.45 33.80
CA ALA A 74 10.53 -4.27 33.62
C ALA A 74 10.68 -3.65 32.22
N THR A 75 11.90 -3.60 31.69
CA THR A 75 12.19 -3.10 30.35
C THR A 75 11.57 -4.00 29.28
N ASP A 76 11.73 -5.31 29.42
CA ASP A 76 11.17 -6.29 28.49
C ASP A 76 9.64 -6.28 28.51
N LEU A 77 9.03 -6.15 29.69
CA LEU A 77 7.59 -6.00 29.82
C LEU A 77 7.08 -4.70 29.19
N SER A 78 7.79 -3.59 29.40
CA SER A 78 7.46 -2.29 28.79
C SER A 78 7.52 -2.36 27.27
N ASN A 79 8.56 -2.98 26.71
CA ASN A 79 8.70 -3.17 25.27
C ASN A 79 7.58 -4.04 24.68
N ARG A 80 7.21 -5.14 25.36
CA ARG A 80 6.07 -5.98 24.94
C ARG A 80 4.77 -5.20 24.94
N ARG A 81 4.47 -4.48 26.03
CA ARG A 81 3.26 -3.65 26.12
C ARG A 81 3.26 -2.51 25.11
N GLY A 82 4.41 -1.90 24.84
CA GLY A 82 4.57 -0.88 23.80
C GLY A 82 4.24 -1.42 22.41
N ASN A 83 4.73 -2.62 22.09
CA ASN A 83 4.43 -3.29 20.82
C ASN A 83 2.96 -3.73 20.73
N GLU A 84 2.40 -4.27 21.81
CA GLU A 84 0.97 -4.62 21.88
C GLU A 84 0.08 -3.39 21.74
N LEU A 85 0.42 -2.28 22.40
CA LEU A 85 -0.30 -1.02 22.30
C LEU A 85 -0.17 -0.42 20.90
N ALA A 86 1.01 -0.45 20.28
CA ALA A 86 1.21 0.00 18.90
C ALA A 86 0.38 -0.84 17.93
N GLY A 87 0.35 -2.17 18.11
CA GLY A 87 -0.50 -3.08 17.35
C GLY A 87 -1.99 -2.79 17.54
N ALA A 88 -2.42 -2.59 18.79
CA ALA A 88 -3.81 -2.27 19.13
C ALA A 88 -4.23 -0.89 18.61
N GLN A 89 -3.41 0.14 18.73
CA GLN A 89 -3.68 1.48 18.18
C GLN A 89 -3.80 1.44 16.66
N THR A 90 -2.93 0.69 16.00
CA THR A 90 -2.98 0.47 14.54
C THR A 90 -4.26 -0.26 14.11
N PHE A 91 -4.82 -1.11 14.97
CA PHE A 91 -6.09 -1.81 14.73
C PHE A 91 -7.33 -0.96 15.10
N LEU A 92 -7.18 -0.04 16.07
CA LEU A 92 -8.28 0.79 16.59
C LEU A 92 -8.43 2.12 15.84
N SER A 93 -7.42 2.58 15.10
CA SER A 93 -7.52 3.83 14.33
C SER A 93 -8.48 3.68 13.15
N LYS A 94 -9.69 4.21 13.31
CA LYS A 94 -10.74 4.26 12.27
C LYS A 94 -10.54 5.36 11.23
N ALA A 95 -9.41 6.07 11.25
CA ALA A 95 -9.21 7.23 10.39
C ALA A 95 -8.76 6.76 9.00
N ASP A 96 -9.63 6.94 8.01
CA ASP A 96 -9.20 6.91 6.61
C ASP A 96 -8.11 7.96 6.40
N THR A 97 -7.12 7.63 5.58
CA THR A 97 -6.05 8.58 5.25
C THR A 97 -6.49 9.59 4.18
N ILE A 98 -7.61 9.32 3.51
CA ILE A 98 -8.24 10.21 2.52
C ILE A 98 -9.76 10.20 2.72
N SER A 99 -10.41 11.28 2.32
CA SER A 99 -11.88 11.38 2.31
C SER A 99 -12.51 10.73 1.07
N SER A 100 -13.83 10.47 1.14
CA SER A 100 -14.62 10.03 -0.03
C SER A 100 -14.56 11.04 -1.19
N ALA A 101 -14.49 12.34 -0.89
CA ALA A 101 -14.38 13.39 -1.91
C ALA A 101 -13.02 13.33 -2.63
N GLU A 102 -11.92 13.16 -1.89
CA GLU A 102 -10.59 12.98 -2.49
C GLU A 102 -10.50 11.70 -3.34
N LEU A 103 -11.17 10.62 -2.93
CA LEU A 103 -11.28 9.41 -3.75
C LEU A 103 -12.03 9.67 -5.07
N GLN A 104 -13.14 10.42 -5.03
CA GLN A 104 -13.87 10.81 -6.24
C GLN A 104 -13.02 11.69 -7.17
N GLU A 105 -12.24 12.63 -6.61
CA GLU A 105 -11.30 13.45 -7.38
C GLU A 105 -10.22 12.60 -8.06
N LYS A 106 -9.69 11.59 -7.38
CA LYS A 106 -8.72 10.65 -7.97
C LYS A 106 -9.30 9.84 -9.11
N VAL A 107 -10.54 9.36 -8.97
CA VAL A 107 -11.25 8.65 -10.06
C VAL A 107 -11.50 9.60 -11.24
N ALA A 108 -11.91 10.84 -10.98
CA ALA A 108 -12.09 11.85 -12.01
C ALA A 108 -10.78 12.18 -12.74
N ALA A 109 -9.66 12.31 -12.03
CA ALA A 109 -8.34 12.53 -12.62
C ALA A 109 -7.93 11.36 -13.54
N LEU A 110 -8.14 10.11 -13.11
CA LEU A 110 -7.90 8.94 -13.95
C LEU A 110 -8.76 8.94 -15.23
N ASN A 111 -10.05 9.27 -15.10
CA ASN A 111 -10.94 9.36 -16.26
C ASN A 111 -10.49 10.45 -17.25
N GLU A 112 -10.01 11.59 -16.75
CA GLU A 112 -9.44 12.66 -17.58
C GLU A 112 -8.16 12.20 -18.31
N GLU A 113 -7.24 11.52 -17.63
CA GLU A 113 -6.03 10.98 -18.26
C GLU A 113 -6.36 9.94 -19.35
N ILE A 114 -7.34 9.06 -19.11
CA ILE A 114 -7.84 8.11 -20.10
C ILE A 114 -8.41 8.85 -21.32
N PHE A 115 -9.24 9.87 -21.10
CA PHE A 115 -9.82 10.69 -22.16
C PHE A 115 -8.75 11.40 -22.99
N GLN A 116 -7.81 12.11 -22.35
CA GLN A 116 -6.74 12.85 -23.01
C GLN A 116 -5.82 11.92 -23.81
N THR A 117 -5.49 10.75 -23.24
CA THR A 117 -4.69 9.72 -23.92
C THR A 117 -5.37 9.22 -25.18
N ALA A 118 -6.67 8.93 -25.09
CA ALA A 118 -7.46 8.47 -26.23
C ALA A 118 -7.63 9.56 -27.31
N ALA A 119 -7.87 10.81 -26.91
CA ALA A 119 -8.03 11.94 -27.82
C ALA A 119 -6.74 12.23 -28.60
N ALA A 120 -5.59 12.25 -27.92
CA ALA A 120 -4.29 12.46 -28.55
C ALA A 120 -3.98 11.39 -29.62
N LEU A 121 -4.44 10.15 -29.39
CA LEU A 121 -4.28 9.07 -30.37
C LEU A 121 -5.18 9.26 -31.59
N GLY A 122 -6.38 9.80 -31.40
CA GLY A 122 -7.32 10.09 -32.49
C GLY A 122 -6.79 11.09 -33.51
N GLU A 123 -5.91 12.00 -33.12
CA GLU A 123 -5.30 13.01 -34.02
C GLU A 123 -4.16 12.45 -34.88
N GLY A 124 -3.52 11.34 -34.46
CA GLY A 124 -2.30 10.82 -35.06
C GLY A 124 -2.47 9.61 -35.99
N MET A 125 -3.67 9.06 -36.10
CA MET A 125 -3.92 7.81 -36.82
C MET A 125 -4.30 8.04 -38.28
N VAL A 126 -3.74 7.22 -39.17
CA VAL A 126 -4.09 7.14 -40.58
C VAL A 126 -4.47 5.71 -40.94
N ARG A 127 -5.20 5.58 -42.05
CA ARG A 127 -5.56 4.27 -42.56
C ARG A 127 -4.37 3.58 -43.22
N ARG A 128 -4.17 2.30 -42.92
CA ARG A 128 -3.20 1.45 -43.59
C ARG A 128 -3.71 0.01 -43.63
N ARG A 129 -3.87 -0.54 -44.83
CA ARG A 129 -4.25 -1.94 -45.00
C ARG A 129 -3.11 -2.86 -44.54
N PHE A 130 -3.48 -3.90 -43.80
CA PHE A 130 -2.57 -4.98 -43.43
C PHE A 130 -3.02 -6.26 -44.13
N ASP A 131 -2.15 -6.86 -44.93
CA ASP A 131 -2.39 -8.21 -45.47
C ASP A 131 -2.23 -9.22 -44.34
N VAL A 132 -3.35 -9.85 -43.97
CA VAL A 132 -3.44 -10.80 -42.86
C VAL A 132 -4.26 -11.98 -43.32
N SER A 133 -3.78 -13.21 -43.06
CA SER A 133 -4.54 -14.42 -43.38
C SER A 133 -5.88 -14.46 -42.66
N GLU A 134 -6.88 -15.10 -43.26
CA GLU A 134 -8.23 -15.21 -42.70
C GLU A 134 -8.24 -15.87 -41.31
N SER A 135 -7.48 -16.96 -41.12
CA SER A 135 -7.32 -17.61 -39.82
C SER A 135 -6.75 -16.70 -38.72
N THR A 136 -5.80 -15.85 -39.09
CA THR A 136 -5.20 -14.86 -38.18
C THR A 136 -6.19 -13.74 -37.87
N ARG A 137 -7.03 -13.36 -38.85
CA ARG A 137 -8.07 -12.34 -38.69
C ARG A 137 -9.14 -12.78 -37.69
N ASP A 138 -9.59 -14.04 -37.74
CA ASP A 138 -10.59 -14.57 -36.81
C ASP A 138 -10.08 -14.65 -35.37
N GLU A 139 -8.83 -15.05 -35.17
CA GLU A 139 -8.21 -15.03 -33.84
C GLU A 139 -8.10 -13.61 -33.30
N ARG A 140 -7.70 -12.64 -34.14
CA ARG A 140 -7.63 -11.22 -33.76
C ARG A 140 -9.00 -10.66 -33.44
N ASN A 141 -10.03 -10.96 -34.25
CA ASN A 141 -11.41 -10.55 -34.01
C ASN A 141 -11.91 -11.06 -32.66
N ARG A 142 -11.67 -12.33 -32.32
CA ARG A 142 -12.04 -12.89 -31.00
C ARG A 142 -11.35 -12.15 -29.85
N LYS A 143 -10.06 -11.84 -30.00
CA LYS A 143 -9.32 -11.10 -28.97
C LYS A 143 -9.84 -9.68 -28.82
N VAL A 144 -10.03 -8.94 -29.92
CA VAL A 144 -10.50 -7.55 -29.87
C VAL A 144 -11.95 -7.45 -29.41
N LYS A 145 -12.81 -8.40 -29.77
CA LYS A 145 -14.16 -8.53 -29.19
C LYS A 145 -14.12 -8.55 -27.66
N GLY A 146 -13.15 -9.26 -27.08
CA GLY A 146 -12.95 -9.31 -25.63
C GLY A 146 -12.40 -8.00 -25.02
N LEU A 147 -11.83 -7.10 -25.83
CA LEU A 147 -11.24 -5.84 -25.37
C LEU A 147 -12.19 -4.65 -25.46
N VAL A 148 -13.04 -4.59 -26.51
CA VAL A 148 -13.92 -3.44 -26.77
C VAL A 148 -15.40 -3.81 -26.88
N GLY A 149 -15.73 -5.10 -26.84
CA GLY A 149 -17.10 -5.59 -27.03
C GLY A 149 -17.47 -5.82 -28.50
N GLU A 150 -18.58 -6.55 -28.69
CA GLU A 150 -19.10 -6.93 -30.01
C GLU A 150 -19.54 -5.71 -30.85
N GLY A 151 -20.27 -4.77 -30.24
CA GLY A 151 -20.79 -3.60 -30.96
C GLY A 151 -19.66 -2.73 -31.50
N MET A 152 -18.64 -2.46 -30.68
CA MET A 152 -17.49 -1.65 -31.11
C MET A 152 -16.70 -2.37 -32.19
N LEU A 153 -16.45 -3.69 -32.03
CA LEU A 153 -15.79 -4.49 -33.06
C LEU A 153 -16.47 -4.38 -34.42
N LYS A 154 -17.81 -4.47 -34.48
CA LYS A 154 -18.56 -4.31 -35.73
C LYS A 154 -18.35 -2.94 -36.35
N ILE A 155 -18.44 -1.86 -35.56
CA ILE A 155 -18.19 -0.50 -36.05
C ILE A 155 -16.78 -0.34 -36.61
N LEU A 156 -15.77 -0.89 -35.93
CA LEU A 156 -14.39 -0.88 -36.40
C LEU A 156 -14.23 -1.63 -37.73
N GLN A 157 -14.88 -2.79 -37.88
CA GLN A 157 -14.86 -3.58 -39.11
C GLN A 157 -15.59 -2.90 -40.26
N ASP A 158 -16.75 -2.29 -40.00
CA ASP A 158 -17.53 -1.54 -40.99
C ASP A 158 -16.68 -0.41 -41.59
N HIS A 159 -15.96 0.34 -40.74
CA HIS A 159 -15.08 1.42 -41.18
C HIS A 159 -13.80 0.89 -41.84
N ALA A 160 -13.28 -0.26 -41.43
CA ALA A 160 -12.10 -0.89 -42.01
C ALA A 160 -12.36 -1.52 -43.39
N SER A 161 -13.62 -1.76 -43.74
CA SER A 161 -14.06 -2.33 -45.03
C SER A 161 -14.44 -1.28 -46.07
N SER A 162 -14.48 0.03 -45.74
CA SER A 162 -14.83 1.06 -46.73
C SER A 162 -13.74 1.24 -47.81
N ASP A 163 -14.11 1.65 -49.03
CA ASP A 163 -13.21 1.80 -50.20
C ASP A 163 -12.18 2.95 -50.09
N MET A 164 -11.91 3.44 -48.88
CA MET A 164 -10.94 4.49 -48.66
C MET A 164 -9.51 4.04 -49.00
N LYS A 165 -8.71 4.99 -49.51
CA LYS A 165 -7.31 4.80 -49.86
C LYS A 165 -6.43 4.79 -48.60
N ASP A 166 -5.25 4.18 -48.72
CA ASP A 166 -4.24 4.25 -47.66
C ASP A 166 -3.80 5.70 -47.40
N ASP A 167 -3.32 5.94 -46.19
CA ASP A 167 -2.89 7.23 -45.62
C ASP A 167 -3.99 8.30 -45.52
N GLN A 168 -5.26 7.94 -45.75
CA GLN A 168 -6.38 8.84 -45.45
C GLN A 168 -6.59 8.99 -43.93
N PRO A 169 -6.99 10.19 -43.47
CA PRO A 169 -7.32 10.42 -42.07
C PRO A 169 -8.53 9.57 -41.66
N ILE A 170 -8.42 8.94 -40.48
CA ILE A 170 -9.52 8.21 -39.85
C ILE A 170 -10.38 9.22 -39.10
N HIS A 171 -11.69 8.95 -38.96
CA HIS A 171 -12.56 9.76 -38.14
C HIS A 171 -12.02 9.82 -36.69
N PRO A 172 -11.54 10.98 -36.19
CA PRO A 172 -10.82 11.04 -34.90
C PRO A 172 -11.65 10.55 -33.72
N LEU A 173 -12.96 10.84 -33.75
CA LEU A 173 -13.92 10.37 -32.75
C LEU A 173 -13.99 8.85 -32.63
N LEU A 174 -13.86 8.12 -33.75
CA LEU A 174 -13.91 6.65 -33.74
C LEU A 174 -12.70 6.08 -33.02
N VAL A 175 -11.51 6.59 -33.34
CA VAL A 175 -10.26 6.19 -32.68
C VAL A 175 -10.32 6.54 -31.20
N GLN A 176 -10.70 7.77 -30.88
CA GLN A 176 -10.82 8.23 -29.50
C GLN A 176 -11.75 7.32 -28.69
N VAL A 177 -12.99 7.10 -29.13
CA VAL A 177 -13.95 6.31 -28.35
C VAL A 177 -13.54 4.85 -28.24
N ALA A 178 -13.03 4.23 -29.31
CA ALA A 178 -12.58 2.83 -29.27
C ALA A 178 -11.41 2.63 -28.29
N VAL A 179 -10.45 3.55 -28.31
CA VAL A 179 -9.30 3.52 -27.39
C VAL A 179 -9.74 3.83 -25.96
N GLN A 180 -10.63 4.81 -25.77
CA GLN A 180 -11.14 5.17 -24.46
C GLN A 180 -11.87 3.99 -23.80
N VAL A 181 -12.80 3.34 -24.53
CA VAL A 181 -13.50 2.14 -24.05
C VAL A 181 -12.52 1.04 -23.65
N PHE A 182 -11.51 0.79 -24.49
CA PHE A 182 -10.48 -0.20 -24.18
C PHE A 182 -9.67 0.16 -22.92
N LEU A 183 -9.17 1.40 -22.81
CA LEU A 183 -8.35 1.82 -21.67
C LEU A 183 -9.17 1.85 -20.37
N THR A 184 -10.45 2.19 -20.45
CA THR A 184 -11.37 2.13 -19.31
C THR A 184 -11.60 0.68 -18.87
N ASP A 185 -11.83 -0.27 -19.78
CA ASP A 185 -11.97 -1.70 -19.45
C ASP A 185 -10.67 -2.27 -18.85
N ALA A 186 -9.52 -1.95 -19.45
CA ALA A 186 -8.22 -2.35 -18.95
C ALA A 186 -7.94 -1.79 -17.55
N SER A 187 -8.32 -0.55 -17.29
CA SER A 187 -8.19 0.08 -15.96
C SER A 187 -9.12 -0.59 -14.94
N ASN A 188 -10.37 -0.89 -15.32
CA ASN A 188 -11.31 -1.62 -14.48
C ASN A 188 -10.77 -3.02 -14.12
N TYR A 189 -10.15 -3.72 -15.07
CA TYR A 189 -9.48 -4.99 -14.81
C TYR A 189 -8.39 -4.83 -13.74
N GLU A 190 -7.48 -3.88 -13.91
CA GLU A 190 -6.41 -3.64 -12.93
C GLU A 190 -6.92 -3.19 -11.56
N LEU A 191 -8.01 -2.44 -11.49
CA LEU A 191 -8.58 -1.96 -10.21
C LEU A 191 -9.44 -3.01 -9.51
N GLY A 192 -10.00 -3.98 -10.25
CA GLY A 192 -10.99 -4.93 -9.75
C GLY A 192 -10.43 -6.19 -9.09
N TYR A 193 -9.13 -6.47 -9.25
CA TYR A 193 -8.49 -7.70 -8.77
C TYR A 193 -7.41 -7.43 -7.71
N TRP A 194 -7.28 -8.36 -6.75
CA TRP A 194 -6.20 -8.36 -5.76
C TRP A 194 -4.84 -8.50 -6.42
N ASP A 195 -4.75 -9.44 -7.37
CA ASP A 195 -3.59 -9.66 -8.23
C ASP A 195 -4.07 -9.88 -9.68
N PRO A 196 -3.96 -8.88 -10.56
CA PRO A 196 -4.35 -9.00 -11.97
C PRO A 196 -3.51 -10.01 -12.77
N SER A 197 -2.30 -10.34 -12.30
CA SER A 197 -1.39 -11.30 -12.93
C SER A 197 -1.69 -12.76 -12.59
N ASP A 198 -2.35 -13.02 -11.44
CA ASP A 198 -2.83 -14.35 -11.04
C ASP A 198 -4.34 -14.31 -10.71
N ILE A 199 -5.16 -14.44 -11.76
CA ILE A 199 -6.63 -14.44 -11.64
C ILE A 199 -7.14 -15.53 -10.68
N PRO A 200 -6.70 -16.80 -10.76
CA PRO A 200 -7.13 -17.83 -9.80
C PRO A 200 -6.83 -17.48 -8.34
N PHE A 201 -5.63 -16.96 -8.05
CA PHE A 201 -5.27 -16.51 -6.71
C PHE A 201 -6.11 -15.32 -6.26
N SER A 202 -6.28 -14.32 -7.13
CA SER A 202 -7.10 -13.15 -6.87
C SER A 202 -8.57 -13.49 -6.57
N ARG A 203 -9.14 -14.50 -7.25
CA ARG A 203 -10.48 -15.03 -6.92
C ARG A 203 -10.52 -15.67 -5.54
N ARG A 204 -9.53 -16.52 -5.19
CA ARG A 204 -9.44 -17.12 -3.85
C ARG A 204 -9.34 -16.06 -2.75
N LEU A 205 -8.54 -15.02 -2.95
CA LEU A 205 -8.43 -13.91 -2.00
C LEU A 205 -9.74 -13.14 -1.86
N ARG A 206 -10.48 -12.94 -2.96
CA ARG A 206 -11.81 -12.34 -2.94
C ARG A 206 -12.79 -13.18 -2.13
N ASP A 207 -12.77 -14.51 -2.27
CA ASP A 207 -13.66 -15.39 -1.50
C ASP A 207 -13.35 -15.33 0.00
N VAL A 208 -12.06 -15.33 0.36
CA VAL A 208 -11.62 -15.12 1.75
C VAL A 208 -12.08 -13.76 2.27
N TYR A 209 -11.94 -12.69 1.47
CA TYR A 209 -12.38 -11.36 1.86
C TYR A 209 -13.89 -11.27 2.09
N ILE A 210 -14.69 -11.87 1.20
CA ILE A 210 -16.15 -11.93 1.36
C ILE A 210 -16.52 -12.68 2.64
N ALA A 211 -15.83 -13.77 2.96
CA ALA A 211 -16.05 -14.52 4.19
C ALA A 211 -15.70 -13.71 5.46
N ILE A 212 -14.66 -12.87 5.39
CA ILE A 212 -14.29 -11.91 6.46
C ILE A 212 -15.36 -10.82 6.59
N GLN A 213 -15.76 -10.18 5.48
CA GLN A 213 -16.81 -9.16 5.46
C GLN A 213 -18.13 -9.64 6.05
N ALA A 214 -18.46 -10.92 5.89
CA ALA A 214 -19.68 -11.51 6.43
C ALA A 214 -19.65 -11.73 7.96
N LYS A 215 -18.46 -11.78 8.59
CA LYS A 215 -18.29 -12.15 9.99
C LYS A 215 -17.69 -11.06 10.87
N GLU A 216 -16.93 -10.16 10.26
CA GLU A 216 -16.14 -9.15 10.97
C GLU A 216 -16.71 -7.74 10.77
N GLN A 217 -16.34 -6.82 11.66
CA GLN A 217 -16.71 -5.41 11.52
C GLN A 217 -15.90 -4.74 10.41
N GLN A 218 -16.47 -3.69 9.79
CA GLN A 218 -15.85 -2.97 8.68
C GLN A 218 -14.40 -2.50 8.94
N PRO A 219 -14.02 -1.98 10.13
CA PRO A 219 -12.62 -1.61 10.38
C PRO A 219 -11.64 -2.78 10.27
N VAL A 220 -12.06 -3.98 10.67
CA VAL A 220 -11.25 -5.21 10.53
C VAL A 220 -11.12 -5.58 9.06
N CYS A 221 -12.21 -5.52 8.31
CA CYS A 221 -12.25 -5.81 6.87
C CYS A 221 -11.33 -4.85 6.09
N GLY A 222 -11.51 -3.53 6.28
CA GLY A 222 -10.71 -2.50 5.63
C GLY A 222 -9.22 -2.63 5.96
N ARG A 223 -8.87 -2.95 7.22
CA ARG A 223 -7.47 -3.16 7.60
C ARG A 223 -6.88 -4.41 6.97
N TRP A 224 -7.61 -5.53 6.98
CA TRP A 224 -7.20 -6.75 6.31
C TRP A 224 -6.93 -6.48 4.83
N ARG A 225 -7.86 -5.78 4.16
CA ARG A 225 -7.71 -5.39 2.76
C ARG A 225 -6.49 -4.51 2.52
N SER A 226 -6.27 -3.50 3.35
CA SER A 226 -5.10 -2.63 3.25
C SER A 226 -3.78 -3.36 3.46
N LEU A 227 -3.72 -4.29 4.41
CA LEU A 227 -2.51 -5.06 4.70
C LEU A 227 -2.22 -6.07 3.59
N THR A 228 -3.22 -6.85 3.20
CA THR A 228 -3.10 -7.83 2.11
C THR A 228 -2.64 -7.16 0.82
N THR A 229 -3.24 -6.02 0.44
CA THR A 229 -2.82 -5.30 -0.77
C THR A 229 -1.46 -4.60 -0.64
N ALA A 230 -1.02 -4.24 0.57
CA ALA A 230 0.34 -3.72 0.78
C ALA A 230 1.42 -4.77 0.48
N HIS A 231 1.09 -6.06 0.57
CA HIS A 231 1.98 -7.19 0.26
C HIS A 231 1.76 -7.79 -1.13
N LEU A 232 0.86 -7.21 -1.93
CA LEU A 232 0.59 -7.60 -3.31
C LEU A 232 0.83 -6.41 -4.24
N PRO A 233 2.12 -6.06 -4.50
CA PRO A 233 2.43 -4.94 -5.35
C PRO A 233 1.91 -5.19 -6.78
N PRO A 234 1.29 -4.18 -7.41
CA PRO A 234 0.83 -4.28 -8.79
C PRO A 234 1.99 -4.45 -9.78
N ASP A 235 1.80 -5.28 -10.82
CA ASP A 235 2.73 -5.46 -11.94
C ASP A 235 2.44 -4.45 -13.06
N PHE A 236 2.82 -3.19 -12.84
CA PHE A 236 2.57 -2.13 -13.82
C PHE A 236 3.37 -2.29 -15.12
N ASP A 237 4.54 -2.92 -15.09
CA ASP A 237 5.32 -3.18 -16.30
C ASP A 237 4.67 -4.25 -17.18
N GLY A 238 4.16 -5.32 -16.55
CA GLY A 238 3.35 -6.33 -17.21
C GLY A 238 2.08 -5.72 -17.82
N TRP A 239 1.40 -4.86 -17.07
CA TRP A 239 0.22 -4.15 -17.54
C TRP A 239 0.53 -3.21 -18.71
N LYS A 240 1.60 -2.41 -18.65
CA LYS A 240 2.03 -1.53 -19.75
C LYS A 240 2.22 -2.33 -21.04
N LYS A 241 2.98 -3.42 -20.98
CA LYS A 241 3.20 -4.32 -22.14
C LYS A 241 1.89 -4.92 -22.65
N ALA A 242 0.97 -5.27 -21.76
CA ALA A 242 -0.34 -5.80 -22.13
C ALA A 242 -1.19 -4.74 -22.86
N VAL A 243 -1.20 -3.49 -22.38
CA VAL A 243 -1.89 -2.36 -23.00
C VAL A 243 -1.34 -2.10 -24.40
N GLU A 244 -0.02 -1.97 -24.55
CA GLU A 244 0.65 -1.76 -25.84
C GLU A 244 0.30 -2.87 -26.84
N LYS A 245 0.42 -4.13 -26.42
CA LYS A 245 0.08 -5.30 -27.24
C LYS A 245 -1.39 -5.32 -27.67
N ASN A 246 -2.30 -4.91 -26.79
CA ASN A 246 -3.74 -4.92 -27.07
C ASN A 246 -4.15 -3.76 -27.98
N LEU A 247 -3.54 -2.58 -27.85
CA LEU A 247 -3.72 -1.47 -28.79
C LEU A 247 -3.27 -1.85 -30.20
N HIS A 248 -2.11 -2.51 -30.33
CA HIS A 248 -1.66 -3.04 -31.62
C HIS A 248 -2.68 -3.98 -32.27
N ARG A 249 -3.40 -4.79 -31.48
CA ARG A 249 -4.46 -5.66 -32.00
C ARG A 249 -5.64 -4.84 -32.53
N ILE A 250 -6.09 -3.84 -31.77
CA ILE A 250 -7.17 -2.92 -32.18
C ILE A 250 -6.79 -2.20 -33.49
N PHE A 251 -5.58 -1.67 -33.58
CA PHE A 251 -5.10 -0.98 -34.78
C PHE A 251 -5.08 -1.91 -35.99
N SER A 252 -4.59 -3.14 -35.81
CA SER A 252 -4.46 -4.10 -36.90
C SER A 252 -5.80 -4.52 -37.50
N ILE A 253 -6.86 -4.70 -36.70
CA ILE A 253 -8.18 -5.11 -37.22
C ILE A 253 -8.93 -3.94 -37.86
N SER A 254 -8.58 -2.72 -37.46
CA SER A 254 -9.25 -1.50 -37.89
C SER A 254 -8.56 -0.85 -39.09
N ASN A 255 -7.46 -1.44 -39.57
CA ASN A 255 -6.56 -0.86 -40.58
C ASN A 255 -6.04 0.52 -40.16
N TRP A 256 -5.66 0.68 -38.90
CA TRP A 256 -5.08 1.93 -38.39
C TRP A 256 -3.57 1.80 -38.22
N ALA A 257 -2.86 2.86 -38.56
CA ALA A 257 -1.43 2.99 -38.31
C ALA A 257 -1.10 4.41 -37.86
N PRO A 258 -0.11 4.58 -36.96
CA PRO A 258 0.47 5.89 -36.73
C PRO A 258 1.14 6.39 -38.02
N ARG A 259 1.19 7.71 -38.26
CA ARG A 259 1.84 8.24 -39.47
C ARG A 259 3.33 7.93 -39.49
N ASN A 260 3.96 7.94 -38.32
CA ASN A 260 5.37 7.64 -38.14
C ASN A 260 5.63 7.00 -36.77
N HIS A 261 6.84 6.47 -36.58
CA HIS A 261 7.24 5.84 -35.33
C HIS A 261 7.26 6.82 -34.14
N GLU A 262 7.63 8.08 -34.39
CA GLU A 262 7.69 9.13 -33.35
C GLU A 262 6.33 9.43 -32.72
N GLN A 263 5.24 9.42 -33.51
CA GLN A 263 3.88 9.57 -33.00
C GLN A 263 3.47 8.42 -32.08
N LEU A 264 3.86 7.19 -32.41
CA LEU A 264 3.57 6.02 -31.58
C LEU A 264 4.33 6.07 -30.25
N GLU A 265 5.62 6.42 -30.29
CA GLU A 265 6.43 6.64 -29.09
C GLU A 265 5.91 7.82 -28.24
N GLY A 266 5.48 8.90 -28.89
CA GLY A 266 4.81 10.03 -28.25
C GLY A 266 3.54 9.61 -27.52
N PHE A 267 2.76 8.71 -28.10
CA PHE A 267 1.58 8.14 -27.46
C PHE A 267 1.93 7.25 -26.26
N TYR A 268 2.90 6.34 -26.38
CA TYR A 268 3.27 5.47 -25.26
C TYR A 268 3.82 6.25 -24.06
N ARG A 269 4.48 7.39 -24.28
CA ARG A 269 4.85 8.32 -23.20
C ARG A 269 3.63 8.95 -22.50
N ARG A 270 2.53 9.17 -23.22
CA ARG A 270 1.28 9.70 -22.65
C ARG A 270 0.52 8.68 -21.80
N LEU A 271 0.87 7.39 -21.86
CA LEU A 271 0.32 6.40 -20.93
C LEU A 271 0.89 6.55 -19.51
N GLU A 272 2.06 7.18 -19.32
CA GLU A 272 2.68 7.26 -17.99
C GLU A 272 1.87 8.05 -16.96
N PRO A 273 1.33 9.25 -17.27
CA PRO A 273 0.41 9.95 -16.37
C PRO A 273 -0.85 9.13 -16.05
N MET A 274 -1.42 8.43 -17.03
CA MET A 274 -2.57 7.54 -16.82
C MET A 274 -2.21 6.40 -15.85
N PHE A 275 -1.04 5.79 -16.01
CA PHE A 275 -0.57 4.71 -15.13
C PHE A 275 -0.36 5.19 -13.69
N ARG A 276 0.21 6.39 -13.51
CA ARG A 276 0.32 7.02 -12.19
C ARG A 276 -1.06 7.25 -11.56
N SER A 277 -2.00 7.82 -12.31
CA SER A 277 -3.38 8.03 -11.83
C SER A 277 -4.08 6.72 -11.47
N LEU A 278 -3.85 5.64 -12.24
CA LEU A 278 -4.37 4.31 -11.91
C LEU A 278 -3.81 3.82 -10.57
N GLN A 279 -2.50 3.95 -10.37
CA GLN A 279 -1.84 3.55 -9.12
C GLN A 279 -2.38 4.32 -7.91
N GLU A 280 -2.65 5.61 -8.08
CA GLU A 280 -3.25 6.44 -7.03
C GLU A 280 -4.67 5.97 -6.69
N VAL A 281 -5.51 5.72 -7.69
CA VAL A 281 -6.88 5.19 -7.46
C VAL A 281 -6.82 3.81 -6.81
N ARG A 282 -5.92 2.93 -7.26
CA ARG A 282 -5.74 1.59 -6.65
C ARG A 282 -5.35 1.72 -5.19
N THR A 283 -4.38 2.57 -4.88
CA THR A 283 -3.94 2.81 -3.49
C THR A 283 -5.07 3.40 -2.65
N ALA A 284 -5.81 4.35 -3.21
CA ALA A 284 -6.93 5.02 -2.55
C ALA A 284 -8.04 4.02 -2.17
N ILE A 285 -8.50 3.22 -3.13
CA ILE A 285 -9.55 2.22 -2.94
C ILE A 285 -9.08 1.12 -1.99
N TRP A 286 -7.90 0.55 -2.23
CA TRP A 286 -7.48 -0.69 -1.57
C TRP A 286 -6.75 -0.50 -0.24
N ARG A 287 -6.17 0.67 0.03
CA ARG A 287 -5.31 0.90 1.21
C ARG A 287 -5.73 2.10 2.05
N SER A 288 -6.08 3.22 1.43
CA SER A 288 -6.27 4.50 2.12
C SER A 288 -7.64 4.66 2.79
N VAL A 289 -8.69 4.07 2.20
CA VAL A 289 -10.02 4.05 2.78
C VAL A 289 -10.28 2.69 3.41
N THR A 290 -10.49 2.66 4.72
CA THR A 290 -10.71 1.46 5.54
C THR A 290 -12.07 1.47 6.25
N SER A 291 -12.66 2.66 6.44
CA SER A 291 -13.97 2.83 7.05
C SER A 291 -15.12 2.30 6.19
N GLU A 292 -14.89 2.17 4.89
CA GLU A 292 -15.88 1.80 3.88
C GLU A 292 -15.23 1.02 2.73
N ASP A 293 -16.04 0.26 1.99
CA ASP A 293 -15.58 -0.51 0.84
C ASP A 293 -16.09 0.08 -0.47
N TYR A 294 -15.22 0.82 -1.12
CA TYR A 294 -15.45 1.38 -2.44
C TYR A 294 -15.08 0.39 -3.54
N ARG A 295 -15.80 0.46 -4.65
CA ARG A 295 -15.53 -0.31 -5.86
C ARG A 295 -15.77 0.56 -7.09
N ILE A 296 -14.93 0.35 -8.10
CA ILE A 296 -15.18 0.91 -9.43
C ILE A 296 -16.52 0.39 -9.95
N PHE A 297 -17.32 1.32 -10.45
CA PHE A 297 -18.58 1.00 -11.10
C PHE A 297 -18.37 1.10 -12.62
N TYR A 298 -18.53 -0.03 -13.29
CA TYR A 298 -18.24 -0.21 -14.71
C TYR A 298 -19.39 -0.97 -15.37
N VAL A 299 -19.81 -0.51 -16.54
CA VAL A 299 -20.89 -1.12 -17.33
C VAL A 299 -20.26 -1.89 -18.48
N LYS A 300 -20.60 -3.18 -18.61
CA LYS A 300 -20.02 -4.02 -19.66
C LYS A 300 -20.62 -3.66 -21.02
N PRO A 301 -19.82 -3.68 -22.10
CA PRO A 301 -20.34 -3.62 -23.46
C PRO A 301 -21.43 -4.67 -23.69
N GLY A 302 -22.55 -4.25 -24.29
CA GLY A 302 -23.71 -5.09 -24.57
C GLY A 302 -24.82 -5.03 -23.51
N GLU A 303 -24.59 -4.39 -22.36
CA GLU A 303 -25.64 -4.17 -21.36
C GLU A 303 -26.67 -3.12 -21.82
N SER A 304 -27.87 -3.15 -21.22
CA SER A 304 -28.91 -2.17 -21.51
C SER A 304 -28.60 -0.85 -20.82
N PHE A 305 -28.83 0.26 -21.53
CA PHE A 305 -28.66 1.60 -20.99
C PHE A 305 -29.76 1.91 -19.97
N LEU A 306 -29.37 2.37 -18.78
CA LEU A 306 -30.26 2.73 -17.67
C LEU A 306 -29.91 4.14 -17.16
N GLY A 307 -30.66 5.15 -17.59
CA GLY A 307 -30.36 6.56 -17.26
C GLY A 307 -30.28 6.89 -15.77
N ASP A 308 -30.86 6.04 -14.90
CA ASP A 308 -30.81 6.20 -13.45
C ASP A 308 -29.45 5.83 -12.84
N THR A 309 -28.65 5.00 -13.53
CA THR A 309 -27.39 4.45 -13.00
C THR A 309 -26.17 4.79 -13.83
N MET A 310 -26.34 5.36 -15.03
CA MET A 310 -25.25 5.73 -15.94
C MET A 310 -25.61 6.98 -16.76
N GLN A 311 -24.58 7.70 -17.19
CA GLN A 311 -24.69 8.89 -18.02
C GLN A 311 -24.28 8.58 -19.46
N GLU A 312 -24.94 9.19 -20.44
CA GLU A 312 -24.61 8.98 -21.85
C GLU A 312 -23.71 10.10 -22.39
N SER A 313 -22.57 9.75 -22.97
CA SER A 313 -21.56 10.71 -23.46
C SER A 313 -22.01 11.51 -24.70
N TYR A 314 -22.89 10.93 -25.52
CA TYR A 314 -23.38 11.50 -26.80
C TYR A 314 -24.90 11.65 -26.86
N GLY A 315 -25.58 11.53 -25.71
CA GLY A 315 -27.02 11.69 -25.63
C GLY A 315 -27.43 13.16 -25.75
N ASP A 316 -28.34 13.47 -26.67
CA ASP A 316 -29.02 14.76 -26.65
C ASP A 316 -30.26 14.69 -25.75
N GLU A 317 -30.44 15.69 -24.89
CA GLU A 317 -31.58 15.79 -23.95
C GLU A 317 -32.91 15.87 -24.70
N SER A 318 -32.89 16.30 -25.97
CA SER A 318 -34.07 16.41 -26.84
C SER A 318 -34.61 15.05 -27.33
N ILE A 319 -33.76 14.03 -27.46
CA ILE A 319 -34.11 12.71 -28.03
C ILE A 319 -34.78 11.81 -26.98
N ASN A 320 -34.60 12.11 -25.69
CA ASN A 320 -35.08 11.28 -24.56
C ASN A 320 -36.61 11.25 -24.35
N LYS A 321 -37.40 12.03 -25.10
CA LYS A 321 -38.86 12.06 -24.93
C LYS A 321 -39.65 11.16 -25.89
N GLY A 322 -39.03 10.65 -26.97
CA GLY A 322 -39.75 9.95 -28.04
C GLY A 322 -39.45 8.46 -28.21
N ASP A 323 -38.29 7.97 -27.78
CA ASP A 323 -37.79 6.63 -28.15
C ASP A 323 -37.67 5.70 -26.93
N LYS A 324 -38.78 5.52 -26.20
CA LYS A 324 -38.85 4.63 -25.02
C LYS A 324 -38.85 3.13 -25.39
N ASP A 325 -38.90 2.80 -26.67
CA ASP A 325 -39.21 1.45 -27.17
C ASP A 325 -38.04 0.74 -27.85
N ARG A 326 -36.90 1.42 -28.05
CA ARG A 326 -35.66 0.77 -28.47
C ARG A 326 -34.85 0.39 -27.25
N GLN A 327 -34.54 -0.89 -27.12
CA GLN A 327 -33.56 -1.37 -26.16
C GLN A 327 -32.20 -0.77 -26.51
N ARG A 328 -31.85 0.33 -25.86
CA ARG A 328 -30.60 1.07 -26.09
C ARG A 328 -29.46 0.28 -25.49
N VAL A 329 -28.51 -0.13 -26.32
CA VAL A 329 -27.39 -0.98 -25.93
C VAL A 329 -26.14 -0.14 -25.71
N VAL A 330 -25.46 -0.39 -24.58
CA VAL A 330 -24.18 0.21 -24.26
C VAL A 330 -23.10 -0.39 -25.15
N LEU A 331 -22.41 0.48 -25.88
CA LEU A 331 -21.26 0.14 -26.71
C LEU A 331 -20.00 -0.07 -25.86
N GLY A 332 -19.86 0.72 -24.79
CA GLY A 332 -18.79 0.60 -23.81
C GLY A 332 -18.79 1.74 -22.79
N THR A 333 -18.05 1.57 -21.70
CA THR A 333 -17.86 2.60 -20.67
C THR A 333 -16.66 3.48 -21.05
N THR A 334 -16.83 4.80 -21.05
CA THR A 334 -15.78 5.79 -21.36
C THR A 334 -15.22 6.48 -20.12
N SER A 335 -15.98 6.48 -19.02
CA SER A 335 -15.58 7.07 -17.74
C SER A 335 -16.08 6.16 -16.62
N MET A 336 -15.19 5.76 -15.72
CA MET A 336 -15.52 4.88 -14.60
C MET A 336 -16.33 5.62 -13.55
N GLY A 337 -17.34 4.94 -13.02
CA GLY A 337 -18.07 5.39 -11.84
C GLY A 337 -17.45 4.86 -10.56
N LEU A 338 -18.06 5.23 -9.44
CA LEU A 338 -17.68 4.79 -8.10
C LEU A 338 -18.93 4.32 -7.36
N SER A 339 -18.82 3.19 -6.68
CA SER A 339 -19.88 2.64 -5.83
C SER A 339 -19.32 2.27 -4.46
N LYS A 340 -20.20 2.27 -3.46
CA LYS A 340 -19.92 1.85 -2.10
C LYS A 340 -20.70 0.58 -1.79
N ALA A 341 -20.03 -0.43 -1.23
CA ALA A 341 -20.70 -1.61 -0.73
C ALA A 341 -21.40 -1.29 0.60
N VAL A 342 -22.71 -1.52 0.65
CA VAL A 342 -23.56 -1.30 1.82
C VAL A 342 -24.18 -2.63 2.25
N ILE A 343 -24.10 -2.92 3.55
CA ILE A 343 -24.77 -4.09 4.13
C ILE A 343 -26.21 -3.67 4.46
N LYS A 344 -27.20 -4.24 3.77
CA LYS A 344 -28.60 -4.10 4.16
C LYS A 344 -28.89 -5.01 5.34
N SER A 345 -29.47 -4.46 6.39
CA SER A 345 -29.85 -5.21 7.60
C SER A 345 -30.74 -6.40 7.24
N GLY A 346 -30.28 -7.63 7.53
CA GLY A 346 -31.08 -8.85 7.40
C GLY A 346 -30.62 -9.82 6.30
N PHE A 347 -29.75 -9.42 5.37
CA PHE A 347 -29.19 -10.32 4.36
C PHE A 347 -27.67 -10.14 4.25
N ALA A 348 -26.94 -11.25 4.12
CA ALA A 348 -25.49 -11.28 3.84
C ALA A 348 -25.13 -10.83 2.40
N THR A 349 -25.96 -10.02 1.76
CA THR A 349 -25.77 -9.53 0.39
C THR A 349 -25.43 -8.04 0.42
N HIS A 350 -24.25 -7.70 -0.09
CA HIS A 350 -23.83 -6.32 -0.27
C HIS A 350 -24.62 -5.68 -1.42
N GLU A 351 -25.36 -4.61 -1.12
CA GLU A 351 -25.91 -3.73 -2.14
C GLU A 351 -24.84 -2.70 -2.54
N LEU A 352 -24.79 -2.32 -3.82
CA LEU A 352 -23.89 -1.28 -4.29
C LEU A 352 -24.67 0.04 -4.33
N GLN A 353 -24.29 0.98 -3.48
CA GLN A 353 -24.77 2.35 -3.53
C GLN A 353 -23.93 3.14 -4.52
N LEU A 354 -24.55 3.73 -5.53
CA LEU A 354 -23.87 4.57 -6.51
C LEU A 354 -23.40 5.88 -5.85
N VAL A 355 -22.12 6.21 -6.04
CA VAL A 355 -21.50 7.45 -5.57
C VAL A 355 -21.26 8.39 -6.75
N VAL A 356 -20.68 7.85 -7.82
CA VAL A 356 -20.47 8.56 -9.10
C VAL A 356 -20.96 7.65 -10.22
N ALA A 357 -21.85 8.17 -11.06
CA ALA A 357 -22.32 7.46 -12.24
C ALA A 357 -21.20 7.35 -13.29
N PRO A 358 -21.04 6.19 -13.95
CA PRO A 358 -20.13 6.05 -15.08
C PRO A 358 -20.70 6.79 -16.28
N GLU A 359 -19.82 7.21 -17.19
CA GLU A 359 -20.23 7.68 -18.52
C GLU A 359 -20.05 6.54 -19.52
N VAL A 360 -21.08 6.33 -20.33
CA VAL A 360 -21.14 5.26 -21.31
C VAL A 360 -21.49 5.81 -22.69
N VAL A 361 -21.04 5.09 -23.70
CA VAL A 361 -21.41 5.34 -25.09
C VAL A 361 -22.48 4.34 -25.48
N VAL A 362 -23.58 4.82 -26.06
CA VAL A 362 -24.67 3.98 -26.58
C VAL A 362 -24.50 3.83 -28.08
N GLU A 363 -24.75 2.63 -28.60
CA GLU A 363 -24.46 2.32 -30.01
C GLU A 363 -25.22 3.25 -30.98
N SER A 364 -26.51 3.50 -30.73
CA SER A 364 -27.36 4.29 -31.62
C SER A 364 -26.92 5.76 -31.72
N THR A 365 -26.58 6.38 -30.58
CA THR A 365 -26.14 7.78 -30.54
C THR A 365 -24.73 7.95 -31.04
N PHE A 366 -23.85 6.97 -30.79
CA PHE A 366 -22.50 6.99 -31.35
C PHE A 366 -22.50 6.87 -32.87
N ARG A 367 -23.28 5.96 -33.45
CA ARG A 367 -23.42 5.87 -34.92
C ARG A 367 -23.95 7.18 -35.52
N ALA A 368 -24.91 7.83 -34.86
CA ALA A 368 -25.39 9.16 -35.28
C ALA A 368 -24.29 10.25 -35.16
N ALA A 369 -23.47 10.21 -34.11
CA ALA A 369 -22.35 11.13 -33.89
C ALA A 369 -21.15 10.86 -34.82
N LEU A 370 -21.07 9.71 -35.49
CA LEU A 370 -20.11 9.49 -36.56
C LEU A 370 -20.60 10.05 -37.91
N LEU A 371 -21.92 10.24 -38.07
CA LEU A 371 -22.52 10.83 -39.27
C LEU A 371 -22.62 12.35 -39.21
N THR A 372 -22.66 12.89 -38.00
CA THR A 372 -22.77 14.32 -37.71
C THR A 372 -21.48 14.70 -37.00
N GLU A 373 -20.73 15.73 -37.40
CA GLU A 373 -19.50 16.17 -36.70
C GLU A 373 -19.81 16.76 -35.29
N ALA A 374 -20.56 16.06 -34.45
CA ALA A 374 -21.00 16.51 -33.15
C ALA A 374 -19.86 16.37 -32.14
N LYS A 375 -19.41 17.50 -31.58
CA LYS A 375 -18.42 17.51 -30.50
C LYS A 375 -19.00 16.86 -29.22
N PRO A 376 -18.24 16.01 -28.52
CA PRO A 376 -18.65 15.48 -27.22
C PRO A 376 -18.87 16.60 -26.20
N ARG A 377 -19.80 16.40 -25.26
CA ARG A 377 -19.98 17.30 -24.11
C ARG A 377 -18.70 17.25 -23.25
N SER A 378 -17.97 18.36 -23.19
CA SER A 378 -16.81 18.50 -22.31
C SER A 378 -17.21 18.25 -20.86
N LEU A 379 -16.46 17.38 -20.16
CA LEU A 379 -16.57 17.12 -18.72
C LEU A 379 -16.76 18.45 -17.97
N LYS A 380 -17.96 18.69 -17.45
CA LYS A 380 -18.24 19.89 -16.66
C LYS A 380 -17.51 19.75 -15.34
N ARG A 381 -16.38 20.44 -15.24
CA ARG A 381 -15.65 20.74 -14.00
C ARG A 381 -16.66 21.15 -12.91
N THR A 382 -16.88 20.29 -11.94
CA THR A 382 -17.79 20.52 -10.82
C THR A 382 -17.31 21.74 -10.05
N ARG A 383 -17.99 22.89 -10.25
CA ARG A 383 -17.71 24.13 -9.52
C ARG A 383 -18.34 24.06 -8.13
N ASN A 384 -17.49 24.07 -7.11
CA ASN A 384 -17.68 24.53 -5.73
C ASN A 384 -19.13 24.76 -5.25
N ILE A 385 -19.61 23.84 -4.43
CA ILE A 385 -20.71 24.07 -3.49
C ILE A 385 -20.13 24.91 -2.34
N ARG A 386 -20.56 26.18 -2.22
CA ARG A 386 -20.31 27.00 -1.02
C ARG A 386 -21.20 26.50 0.12
N PRO A 387 -20.71 26.45 1.37
CA PRO A 387 -21.57 26.16 2.51
C PRO A 387 -22.54 27.31 2.79
N ARG A 388 -23.79 26.95 3.08
CA ARG A 388 -24.80 27.83 3.67
C ARG A 388 -24.25 28.42 4.97
N GLN A 389 -24.25 29.74 5.07
CA GLN A 389 -24.19 30.40 6.37
C GLN A 389 -25.61 30.45 6.93
N ASP A 390 -25.78 29.83 8.09
CA ASP A 390 -26.93 30.04 8.96
C ASP A 390 -26.85 31.48 9.51
N GLY A 391 -27.87 32.27 9.21
CA GLY A 391 -28.07 33.59 9.80
C GLY A 391 -29.01 33.47 10.98
N HIS A 392 -28.48 33.71 12.18
CA HIS A 392 -29.25 34.09 13.35
C HIS A 392 -30.00 35.40 13.11
N GLY A 393 -31.26 35.43 13.51
CA GLY A 393 -32.15 36.57 13.63
C GLY A 393 -33.43 36.13 14.31
#